data_AF-A0A6M0LBF4-F1
#
_entry.id   AF-A0A6M0LBF4-F1
#
_cell.length_a   1.000
_cell.length_b   1.000
_cell.length_c   1.000
_cell.angle_alpha   90.00
_cell.angle_beta   90.00
_cell.angle_gamma   90.00
#
_symmetry.space_group_name_H-M   'P 1'
#
loop_
_entity.id
_entity.type
_entity.pdbx_description
1 polymer ?
#
loop_
_entity_poly.entity_id
_entity_poly.type
_entity_poly.pdbx_seq_one_letter_code
_entity_poly.pdbx_strand_id
1 'polypeptide(L)'
;MEIKITEKQYNFINEKAPSFKVEFAVSTNYSIDIVDGFVIFHFNDIDTYDDFMNALDLAIVHDGMINQDVVNDVGIELYKIYDSIIYGDND
;
A
#
# COMPACT_ATOMS: atom_id res chain seq x y z
N MET A 1 -3.93 -11.91 -8.90
CA MET A 1 -3.20 -10.66 -9.27
C MET A 1 -2.06 -10.47 -8.30
N GLU A 2 -1.05 -9.70 -8.66
CA GLU A 2 0.14 -9.55 -7.81
C GLU A 2 0.51 -8.09 -7.67
N ILE A 3 0.83 -7.70 -6.44
CA ILE A 3 1.48 -6.43 -6.13
C ILE A 3 2.86 -6.75 -5.57
N LYS A 4 3.87 -6.11 -6.13
CA LYS A 4 5.25 -6.23 -5.68
C LYS A 4 5.72 -4.88 -5.17
N ILE A 5 6.12 -4.81 -3.91
CA ILE A 5 6.74 -3.64 -3.29
C ILE A 5 8.03 -4.04 -2.60
N THR A 6 8.95 -3.11 -2.39
CA THR A 6 10.17 -3.36 -1.62
C THR A 6 9.84 -3.58 -0.14
N GLU A 7 10.69 -4.31 0.58
CA GLU A 7 10.57 -4.45 2.04
C GLU A 7 10.59 -3.09 2.76
N LYS A 8 11.33 -2.11 2.23
CA LYS A 8 11.34 -0.75 2.78
C LYS A 8 9.97 -0.09 2.69
N GLN A 9 9.30 -0.20 1.54
CA GLN A 9 7.96 0.35 1.33
C GLN A 9 6.93 -0.40 2.20
N TYR A 10 7.03 -1.73 2.29
CA TYR A 10 6.17 -2.53 3.18
C TYR A 10 6.32 -2.13 4.65
N ASN A 11 7.56 -1.98 5.14
CA ASN A 11 7.83 -1.53 6.50
C ASN A 11 7.33 -0.11 6.73
N PHE A 12 7.50 0.77 5.74
CA PHE A 12 7.00 2.14 5.80
C PHE A 12 5.47 2.18 5.95
N ILE A 13 4.73 1.45 5.12
CA ILE A 13 3.25 1.33 5.24
C ILE A 13 2.91 0.82 6.64
N ASN A 14 3.58 -0.24 7.09
CA ASN A 14 3.32 -0.82 8.40
C ASN A 14 3.61 0.12 9.57
N GLU A 15 4.57 1.03 9.47
CA GLU A 15 4.92 1.94 10.55
C GLU A 15 4.16 3.26 10.52
N LYS A 16 3.82 3.74 9.32
CA LYS A 16 3.36 5.12 9.09
C LYS A 16 1.92 5.24 8.61
N ALA A 17 1.32 4.15 8.14
CA ALA A 17 -0.07 4.12 7.68
C ALA A 17 -0.93 3.19 8.57
N PRO A 18 -1.25 3.58 9.82
CA PRO A 18 -2.10 2.78 10.69
C PRO A 18 -3.51 2.56 10.11
N SER A 19 -4.05 3.49 9.32
CA SER A 19 -5.35 3.34 8.68
C SER A 19 -5.38 2.22 7.64
N PHE A 20 -4.30 2.05 6.87
CA PHE A 20 -4.13 0.92 5.94
C PHE A 20 -4.31 -0.43 6.66
N LYS A 21 -3.71 -0.58 7.83
CA LYS A 21 -3.81 -1.83 8.59
C LYS A 21 -5.22 -2.10 9.06
N VAL A 22 -5.94 -1.07 9.50
CA VAL A 22 -7.32 -1.26 9.97
C VAL A 22 -8.21 -1.70 8.81
N GLU A 23 -8.06 -1.05 7.65
CA GLU A 23 -8.89 -1.30 6.48
C GLU A 23 -8.56 -2.63 5.80
N PHE A 24 -7.28 -2.97 5.63
CA PHE A 24 -6.88 -4.17 4.90
C PHE A 24 -6.78 -5.42 5.79
N ALA A 25 -6.67 -5.30 7.11
CA ALA A 25 -6.51 -6.47 8.01
C ALA A 25 -7.71 -7.43 8.01
N VAL A 26 -8.88 -7.01 7.50
CA VAL A 26 -10.06 -7.87 7.44
C VAL A 26 -10.05 -8.81 6.24
N SER A 27 -9.20 -8.57 5.24
CA SER A 27 -9.12 -9.47 4.09
C SER A 27 -8.36 -10.76 4.41
N THR A 28 -8.86 -11.89 3.90
CA THR A 28 -8.25 -13.22 4.09
C THR A 28 -7.93 -13.93 2.76
N ASN A 29 -8.23 -13.30 1.63
CA ASN A 29 -8.10 -13.88 0.29
C ASN A 29 -6.80 -13.44 -0.42
N TYR A 30 -5.71 -13.35 0.35
CA TYR A 30 -4.38 -13.10 -0.19
C TYR A 30 -3.31 -13.93 0.53
N SER A 31 -2.16 -14.09 -0.10
CA SER A 31 -0.94 -14.60 0.54
C SER A 31 0.21 -13.63 0.30
N ILE A 32 1.23 -13.70 1.17
CA ILE A 32 2.43 -12.88 1.06
C ILE A 32 3.64 -13.78 0.92
N ASP A 33 4.48 -13.51 -0.07
CA ASP A 33 5.82 -14.06 -0.20
C ASP A 33 6.88 -12.96 -0.05
N ILE A 34 8.05 -13.32 0.48
CA ILE A 34 9.20 -12.43 0.60
C ILE A 34 10.35 -13.03 -0.21
N VAL A 35 10.75 -12.33 -1.27
CA VAL A 35 11.77 -12.80 -2.23
C VAL A 35 12.67 -11.64 -2.62
N ASP A 36 13.99 -11.81 -2.45
CA ASP A 36 15.03 -10.88 -2.90
C ASP A 36 14.82 -9.40 -2.47
N GLY A 37 14.37 -9.16 -1.23
CA GLY A 37 14.13 -7.80 -0.71
C GLY A 37 12.79 -7.19 -1.09
N PHE A 38 11.90 -7.99 -1.70
CA PHE A 38 10.55 -7.59 -2.06
C PHE A 38 9.51 -8.39 -1.29
N VAL A 39 8.39 -7.72 -1.02
CA VAL A 39 7.16 -8.29 -0.49
C VAL A 39 6.17 -8.38 -1.65
N ILE A 40 5.73 -9.60 -1.93
CA ILE A 40 4.82 -9.91 -3.04
C ILE A 40 3.49 -10.33 -2.43
N PHE A 41 2.43 -9.58 -2.72
CA PHE A 41 1.07 -9.93 -2.36
C PHE A 41 0.44 -10.68 -3.53
N HIS A 42 -0.04 -11.89 -3.27
CA HIS A 42 -0.79 -12.70 -4.22
C HIS A 42 -2.27 -12.64 -3.86
N PHE A 43 -3.07 -12.03 -4.71
CA PHE A 43 -4.51 -11.86 -4.53
C PHE A 43 -5.27 -12.92 -5.31
N ASN A 44 -6.19 -13.62 -4.63
CA ASN A 44 -6.96 -14.72 -5.21
C ASN A 44 -8.17 -14.24 -6.02
N ASP A 45 -8.64 -13.03 -5.78
CA ASP A 45 -9.77 -12.39 -6.46
C ASP A 45 -9.53 -10.89 -6.65
N ILE A 46 -10.34 -10.26 -7.51
CA ILE A 46 -10.24 -8.83 -7.86
C ILE A 46 -10.72 -7.95 -6.72
N ASP A 47 -11.75 -8.36 -5.99
CA ASP A 47 -12.32 -7.57 -4.90
C ASP A 47 -11.27 -7.35 -3.80
N THR A 48 -10.48 -8.37 -3.47
CA THR A 48 -9.40 -8.26 -2.48
C THR A 48 -8.23 -7.40 -2.96
N TYR A 49 -7.93 -7.44 -4.26
CA TYR A 49 -6.95 -6.55 -4.86
C TYR A 49 -7.44 -5.09 -4.77
N ASP A 50 -8.70 -4.84 -5.10
CA ASP A 50 -9.31 -3.51 -5.01
C ASP A 50 -9.37 -3.04 -3.55
N ASP A 51 -9.67 -3.91 -2.59
CA ASP A 51 -9.62 -3.61 -1.15
C ASP A 51 -8.21 -3.16 -0.72
N PHE A 52 -7.16 -3.80 -1.23
CA PHE A 52 -5.79 -3.37 -0.97
C PHE A 52 -5.53 -1.95 -1.51
N MET A 53 -5.93 -1.69 -2.76
CA MET A 53 -5.71 -0.40 -3.39
C MET A 53 -6.52 0.71 -2.70
N ASN A 54 -7.76 0.42 -2.32
CA ASN A 54 -8.63 1.33 -1.57
C ASN A 54 -8.08 1.61 -0.18
N ALA A 55 -7.56 0.61 0.52
CA ALA A 55 -6.91 0.80 1.82
C ALA A 55 -5.67 1.70 1.72
N LEU A 56 -4.90 1.58 0.62
CA LEU A 56 -3.73 2.42 0.39
C LEU A 56 -4.12 3.86 0.05
N ASP A 57 -5.14 4.07 -0.78
CA ASP A 57 -5.70 5.39 -1.08
C ASP A 57 -6.28 6.06 0.17
N LEU A 58 -7.01 5.30 0.98
CA LEU A 58 -7.53 5.77 2.27
C LEU A 58 -6.38 6.20 3.21
N ALA A 59 -5.28 5.46 3.24
CA ALA A 59 -4.13 5.82 4.04
C ALA A 59 -3.45 7.11 3.59
N ILE A 60 -3.40 7.36 2.29
CA ILE A 60 -2.94 8.64 1.75
C ILE A 60 -3.81 9.78 2.31
N VAL A 61 -5.14 9.62 2.29
CA VAL A 61 -6.08 10.64 2.78
C VAL A 61 -5.99 10.83 4.30
N HIS A 62 -5.94 9.76 5.07
CA HIS A 62 -6.05 9.82 6.53
C HIS A 62 -4.72 10.10 7.23
N ASP A 63 -3.63 9.49 6.77
CA ASP A 63 -2.32 9.57 7.41
C ASP A 63 -1.36 10.51 6.64
N GLY A 64 -1.60 10.69 5.33
CA GLY A 64 -0.75 11.46 4.44
C GLY A 64 -1.17 12.92 4.21
N MET A 65 -2.46 13.24 4.37
CA MET A 65 -2.96 14.61 4.15
C MET A 65 -3.04 15.38 5.47
N ILE A 66 -2.51 16.61 5.47
CA ILE A 66 -2.69 17.57 6.58
C ILE A 66 -4.06 18.25 6.44
N ASN A 67 -4.45 18.53 5.19
CA ASN A 67 -5.75 19.04 4.77
C ASN A 67 -5.95 18.72 3.28
N GLN A 68 -7.06 19.19 2.69
CA GLN A 68 -7.45 18.89 1.31
C GLN A 68 -6.37 19.23 0.25
N ASP A 69 -5.55 20.26 0.49
CA ASP A 69 -4.60 20.77 -0.51
C ASP A 69 -3.13 20.48 -0.15
N VAL A 70 -2.86 19.94 1.04
CA VAL A 70 -1.50 19.78 1.57
C VAL A 70 -1.23 18.35 2.03
N VAL A 71 -0.22 17.75 1.40
CA VAL A 71 0.30 16.41 1.72
C VAL A 71 1.58 16.55 2.55
N ASN A 72 1.73 15.73 3.58
CA ASN A 72 2.95 15.64 4.39
C ASN A 72 3.95 14.64 3.77
N ASP A 73 5.11 14.47 4.40
CA ASP A 73 6.13 13.51 3.94
C ASP A 73 5.61 12.06 3.90
N VAL A 74 4.67 11.70 4.79
CA VAL A 74 4.06 10.36 4.79
C VAL A 74 3.21 10.16 3.55
N GLY A 75 2.34 11.12 3.24
CA GLY A 75 1.47 11.04 2.07
C GLY A 75 2.26 11.06 0.76
N ILE A 76 3.34 11.84 0.67
CA ILE A 76 4.21 11.85 -0.51
C ILE A 76 4.81 10.45 -0.75
N GLU A 77 5.28 9.79 0.30
CA GLU A 77 5.87 8.46 0.16
C GLU A 77 4.80 7.40 -0.13
N LEU A 78 3.60 7.49 0.46
CA LEU A 78 2.47 6.61 0.13
C LEU A 78 2.02 6.79 -1.33
N TYR A 79 1.97 8.03 -1.84
CA TYR A 79 1.68 8.30 -3.26
C TYR A 79 2.70 7.65 -4.18
N LYS A 80 4.00 7.76 -3.88
CA LYS A 80 5.04 7.09 -4.67
C LYS A 80 4.86 5.58 -4.67
N ILE A 81 4.51 4.99 -3.52
CA ILE A 81 4.24 3.54 -3.45
C ILE A 81 3.03 3.20 -4.31
N TYR A 82 1.93 3.92 -4.16
CA TYR A 82 0.72 3.72 -4.97
C TYR A 82 1.02 3.82 -6.47
N ASP A 83 1.72 4.88 -6.89
CA ASP A 83 2.12 5.08 -8.29
C ASP A 83 3.05 3.96 -8.79
N SER A 84 4.01 3.50 -7.98
CA SER A 84 4.90 2.39 -8.35
C SER A 84 4.14 1.08 -8.60
N ILE A 85 3.02 0.88 -7.90
CA ILE A 85 2.15 -0.29 -8.08
C ILE A 85 1.38 -0.19 -9.40
N ILE A 86 0.83 0.98 -9.71
CA ILE A 86 -0.01 1.19 -10.91
C ILE A 86 0.84 1.25 -12.19
N TYR A 87 1.97 1.95 -12.15
CA TYR A 87 2.77 2.26 -13.34
C TYR A 87 4.03 1.43 -13.47
N GLY A 88 4.42 0.68 -12.44
CA GLY A 88 5.56 -0.25 -12.48
C GLY A 88 6.93 0.40 -12.33
N ASP A 89 7.01 1.70 -12.04
CA ASP A 89 8.26 2.42 -11.79
C ASP A 89 8.79 2.08 -10.39
N ASN A 90 9.54 0.98 -10.32
CA ASN A 90 10.41 0.68 -9.19
C ASN A 90 11.82 1.17 -9.56
N ASP A 91 12.09 2.46 -9.34
CA ASP A 91 13.45 3.06 -9.48
C ASP A 91 14.50 2.32 -8.64
#